data_AF-A0AAE8M4B1-F1
#
_entry.id   AF-A0AAE8M4B1-F1
#
_cell.length_a   1.000
_cell.length_b   1.000
_cell.length_c   1.000
_cell.angle_alpha   90.00
_cell.angle_beta   90.00
_cell.angle_gamma   90.00
#
_symmetry.space_group_name_H-M   'P 1'
#
loop_
_entity.id
_entity.type
_entity.pdbx_description
1 polymer ?
#
loop_
_entity_poly.entity_id
_entity_poly.type
_entity_poly.pdbx_seq_one_letter_code
_entity_poly.pdbx_strand_id
1 'polypeptide(L)'
;MSWKDHLKRLKNEFENLVGEPGSQNQHHAPPPPQGHPPPQQPMGGQTGHVYWQPQFRPDAPVTAEWDAKIGNGPDGWGNQELQYYTADQQNAFFTPDGKLVLRAIAHNASQDHEKKYTSARLVSRQTLARDQGVLTAYILSPCATGIWPAFWLLPQEPFSWPTDGEVDIAETWNGDLENHSCLHWGFHHEPHKHRVLGTKIPDMQHRPVRYDFAWLQSGGQAGQGRMVWYIDGRPVMKGDIPEGTRPMRDMNILLNVAMGGNVCGGKVPADGHYDMVVHSLYMGSEPENGGWHRFEADWAAAPQGNTY
;
A
#
# COMPACT_ATOMS: atom_id res chain seq x y z
N MET A 1 -26.32 -8.52 56.02
CA MET A 1 -26.89 -7.56 55.03
C MET A 1 -26.44 -8.01 53.66
N SER A 2 -27.36 -8.06 52.69
CA SER A 2 -27.11 -8.69 51.40
C SER A 2 -26.20 -7.80 50.54
N TRP A 3 -25.31 -8.40 49.74
CA TRP A 3 -24.47 -7.72 48.75
C TRP A 3 -25.29 -6.84 47.78
N LYS A 4 -26.57 -7.18 47.59
CA LYS A 4 -27.55 -6.38 46.83
C LYS A 4 -27.90 -5.04 47.49
N ASP A 5 -27.84 -4.92 48.81
CA ASP A 5 -28.12 -3.68 49.55
C ASP A 5 -26.94 -2.70 49.46
N HIS A 6 -25.72 -3.22 49.36
CA HIS A 6 -24.50 -2.43 49.19
C HIS A 6 -24.42 -1.77 47.79
N LEU A 7 -24.83 -2.51 46.75
CA LEU A 7 -24.91 -1.99 45.37
C LEU A 7 -26.01 -0.95 45.18
N LYS A 8 -27.15 -1.09 45.88
CA LYS A 8 -28.22 -0.08 45.85
C LYS A 8 -27.80 1.24 46.50
N ARG A 9 -27.00 1.17 47.57
CA ARG A 9 -26.49 2.36 48.27
C ARG A 9 -25.47 3.12 47.41
N LEU A 10 -24.56 2.42 46.73
CA LEU A 10 -23.60 3.02 45.81
C LEU A 10 -24.26 3.67 44.58
N LYS A 11 -25.35 3.09 44.07
CA LYS A 11 -26.11 3.67 42.95
C LYS A 11 -26.83 4.97 43.35
N ASN A 12 -27.43 5.00 44.55
CA ASN A 12 -28.10 6.20 45.06
C ASN A 12 -27.12 7.31 45.47
N GLU A 13 -25.87 6.98 45.87
CA GLU A 13 -24.82 7.98 46.12
C GLU A 13 -24.27 8.58 44.80
N PHE A 14 -24.26 7.81 43.71
CA PHE A 14 -23.83 8.29 42.39
C PHE A 14 -24.89 9.16 41.68
N GLU A 15 -26.18 8.84 41.86
CA GLU A 15 -27.29 9.62 41.28
C GLU A 15 -27.51 10.97 42.01
N ASN A 16 -27.04 11.12 43.25
CA ASN A 16 -27.07 12.40 43.99
C ASN A 16 -25.86 13.31 43.73
N LEU A 17 -24.85 12.84 42.98
CA LEU A 17 -23.67 13.62 42.58
C LEU A 17 -23.84 14.31 41.22
N VAL A 18 -24.91 13.99 40.47
CA VAL A 18 -25.25 14.62 39.20
C VAL A 18 -26.44 15.56 39.45
N GLY A 19 -26.13 16.75 39.97
CA GLY A 19 -27.11 17.81 40.16
C GLY A 19 -27.69 18.31 38.83
N GLU A 20 -29.00 18.56 38.83
CA GLU A 20 -29.72 19.28 37.78
C GLU A 20 -29.19 20.72 37.60
N PRO A 21 -29.28 21.29 36.39
CA PRO A 21 -29.44 22.73 36.24
C PRO A 21 -30.78 23.08 35.59
N GLY A 22 -31.58 23.83 36.36
CA GLY A 22 -32.70 24.61 35.85
C GLY A 22 -32.29 26.01 35.37
N SER A 23 -33.18 26.56 34.56
CA SER A 23 -33.33 27.97 34.13
C SER A 23 -32.52 28.48 32.94
N GLN A 24 -33.29 29.15 32.08
CA GLN A 24 -33.02 29.63 30.73
C GLN A 24 -32.13 30.87 30.75
N ASN A 25 -31.16 30.92 29.83
CA ASN A 25 -30.67 32.18 29.28
C ASN A 25 -30.30 31.95 27.80
N GLN A 26 -31.07 32.56 26.91
CA GLN A 26 -30.86 32.50 25.46
C GLN A 26 -29.63 33.34 25.09
N HIS A 27 -28.51 32.67 24.83
CA HIS A 27 -27.40 33.22 24.05
C HIS A 27 -27.30 32.40 22.76
N HIS A 28 -27.57 33.04 21.62
CA HIS A 28 -27.42 32.46 20.30
C HIS A 28 -25.96 32.02 20.09
N ALA A 29 -25.75 30.72 19.86
CA ALA A 29 -24.47 30.20 19.39
C ALA A 29 -24.21 30.69 17.94
N PRO A 30 -22.99 31.11 17.60
CA PRO A 30 -22.64 31.45 16.23
C PRO A 30 -22.72 30.19 15.34
N PRO A 31 -23.05 30.35 14.04
CA PRO A 31 -23.16 29.22 13.13
C PRO A 31 -21.81 28.50 12.97
N PRO A 32 -21.82 27.18 12.67
CA PRO A 32 -20.59 26.44 12.43
C PRO A 32 -19.83 27.04 11.25
N PRO A 33 -18.48 27.05 11.27
CA PRO A 33 -17.69 27.56 10.17
C PRO A 33 -17.99 26.74 8.91
N GLN A 34 -18.44 27.42 7.86
CA GLN A 34 -18.61 26.84 6.54
C GLN A 34 -17.22 26.36 6.06
N GLY A 35 -17.08 25.06 5.85
CA GLY A 35 -15.87 24.49 5.29
C GLY A 35 -15.59 25.13 3.93
N HIS A 36 -14.47 25.83 3.83
CA HIS A 36 -13.95 26.25 2.54
C HIS A 36 -13.59 24.99 1.73
N PRO A 37 -14.06 24.85 0.48
CA PRO A 37 -13.53 23.81 -0.38
C PRO A 37 -12.02 24.04 -0.57
N PRO A 38 -11.20 22.98 -0.64
CA PRO A 38 -9.77 23.13 -0.87
C PRO A 38 -9.52 23.89 -2.19
N PRO A 39 -8.48 24.73 -2.26
CA PRO A 39 -8.22 25.53 -3.44
C PRO A 39 -7.92 24.63 -4.64
N GLN A 40 -8.74 24.74 -5.68
CA GLN A 40 -8.44 24.16 -6.99
C GLN A 40 -7.29 24.94 -7.62
N GLN A 41 -6.18 24.26 -7.93
CA GLN A 41 -5.11 24.80 -8.76
C GLN A 41 -5.23 24.33 -10.21
N PRO A 42 -5.12 25.23 -11.21
CA PRO A 42 -4.84 24.87 -12.61
C PRO A 42 -3.33 24.98 -12.90
N MET A 43 -2.65 24.33 -13.86
CA MET A 43 -2.89 23.31 -14.89
C MET A 43 -1.51 23.04 -15.54
N GLY A 44 -1.24 21.82 -16.03
CA GLY A 44 -0.05 21.56 -16.86
C GLY A 44 0.10 20.13 -17.40
N GLY A 45 -0.85 19.65 -18.20
CA GLY A 45 -0.75 18.40 -18.98
C GLY A 45 -1.78 17.32 -18.57
N GLN A 46 -2.85 17.17 -19.36
CA GLN A 46 -3.94 16.17 -19.25
C GLN A 46 -4.46 15.85 -17.83
N THR A 47 -5.06 16.84 -17.17
CA THR A 47 -5.64 16.73 -15.83
C THR A 47 -7.09 16.20 -15.79
N GLY A 48 -7.62 15.69 -16.90
CA GLY A 48 -8.99 15.12 -16.94
C GLY A 48 -9.10 13.72 -16.34
N HIS A 49 -7.98 13.00 -16.20
CA HIS A 49 -7.97 11.58 -15.85
C HIS A 49 -7.40 11.30 -14.47
N VAL A 50 -6.42 12.06 -13.97
CA VAL A 50 -5.84 11.84 -12.62
C VAL A 50 -6.77 12.39 -11.54
N TYR A 51 -7.14 11.56 -10.56
CA TYR A 51 -7.97 11.97 -9.43
C TYR A 51 -7.23 12.03 -8.10
N TRP A 52 -6.03 11.47 -8.03
CA TRP A 52 -5.17 11.58 -6.85
C TRP A 52 -3.70 11.35 -7.21
N GLN A 53 -2.83 12.07 -6.50
CA GLN A 53 -1.37 11.95 -6.57
C GLN A 53 -0.79 12.41 -5.23
N PRO A 54 0.12 11.64 -4.59
CA PRO A 54 0.79 12.07 -3.37
C PRO A 54 1.80 13.19 -3.69
N GLN A 55 2.00 14.08 -2.73
CA GLN A 55 2.95 15.18 -2.86
C GLN A 55 4.33 14.78 -2.29
N PHE A 56 5.33 14.61 -3.15
CA PHE A 56 6.70 14.29 -2.75
C PHE A 56 7.49 15.58 -2.46
N ARG A 57 7.18 16.24 -1.34
CA ARG A 57 7.76 17.55 -1.01
C ARG A 57 8.96 17.43 -0.06
N PRO A 58 10.15 17.92 -0.42
CA PRO A 58 11.35 17.83 0.42
C PRO A 58 11.21 18.49 1.80
N ASP A 59 10.32 19.47 1.93
CA ASP A 59 10.05 20.24 3.14
C ASP A 59 8.97 19.61 4.04
N ALA A 60 8.36 18.50 3.61
CA ALA A 60 7.33 17.79 4.36
C ALA A 60 7.85 16.44 4.88
N PRO A 61 7.40 15.98 6.06
CA PRO A 61 7.69 14.62 6.49
C PRO A 61 6.97 13.62 5.58
N VAL A 62 7.58 12.46 5.34
CA VAL A 62 6.94 11.33 4.62
C VAL A 62 5.60 10.95 5.28
N THR A 63 5.51 11.13 6.61
CA THR A 63 4.30 10.87 7.40
C THR A 63 3.12 11.80 7.13
N ALA A 64 3.26 12.78 6.24
CA ALA A 64 2.13 13.58 5.79
C ALA A 64 1.15 12.77 4.91
N GLU A 65 1.69 11.87 4.07
CA GLU A 65 0.94 11.11 3.05
C GLU A 65 0.92 9.59 3.34
N TRP A 66 1.86 9.12 4.15
CA TRP A 66 2.11 7.70 4.40
C TRP A 66 2.17 7.38 5.88
N ASP A 67 1.66 6.23 6.30
CA ASP A 67 1.91 5.69 7.62
C ASP A 67 3.02 4.64 7.53
N ALA A 68 3.98 4.69 8.46
CA ALA A 68 5.09 3.75 8.52
C ALA A 68 4.75 2.55 9.40
N LYS A 69 4.93 1.33 8.88
CA LYS A 69 4.93 0.11 9.70
C LYS A 69 6.30 -0.06 10.33
N ILE A 70 6.35 -0.35 11.63
CA ILE A 70 7.57 -0.35 12.43
C ILE A 70 7.89 -1.77 12.93
N GLY A 71 9.17 -2.10 12.95
CA GLY A 71 9.69 -3.36 13.47
C GLY A 71 9.80 -4.47 12.44
N ASN A 72 10.07 -5.67 12.94
CA ASN A 72 10.24 -6.87 12.13
C ASN A 72 8.97 -7.75 12.08
N GLY A 73 7.87 -7.31 12.71
CA GLY A 73 6.60 -8.03 12.72
C GLY A 73 6.69 -9.45 13.30
N PRO A 74 5.56 -10.17 13.40
CA PRO A 74 5.58 -11.60 13.71
C PRO A 74 6.29 -12.38 12.59
N ASP A 75 7.22 -13.26 12.97
CA ASP A 75 7.96 -14.17 12.06
C ASP A 75 8.59 -13.49 10.83
N GLY A 76 9.11 -12.26 10.99
CA GLY A 76 9.68 -11.49 9.87
C GLY A 76 8.60 -11.10 8.86
N TRP A 77 7.51 -10.51 9.34
CA TRP A 77 6.30 -10.19 8.58
C TRP A 77 5.65 -11.40 7.87
N GLY A 78 5.76 -12.59 8.46
CA GLY A 78 5.26 -13.85 7.90
C GLY A 78 6.15 -14.48 6.82
N ASN A 79 7.24 -13.80 6.46
CA ASN A 79 8.12 -14.20 5.36
C ASN A 79 9.57 -14.44 5.78
N GLN A 80 9.86 -14.47 7.08
CA GLN A 80 11.24 -14.59 7.62
C GLN A 80 12.15 -13.44 7.14
N GLU A 81 11.56 -12.26 6.92
CA GLU A 81 12.28 -11.03 6.55
C GLU A 81 13.25 -10.60 7.67
N LEU A 82 14.40 -10.05 7.30
CA LEU A 82 15.50 -9.75 8.23
C LEU A 82 15.50 -8.32 8.78
N GLN A 83 14.89 -7.39 8.06
CA GLN A 83 14.95 -5.97 8.36
C GLN A 83 14.00 -5.56 9.48
N TYR A 84 14.44 -4.57 10.25
CA TYR A 84 13.59 -3.79 11.11
C TYR A 84 13.09 -2.55 10.35
N TYR A 85 11.78 -2.46 10.09
CA TYR A 85 11.23 -1.25 9.46
C TYR A 85 11.21 -0.08 10.45
N THR A 86 11.57 1.12 9.98
CA THR A 86 11.62 2.33 10.81
C THR A 86 10.80 3.47 10.18
N ALA A 87 10.59 4.54 10.94
CA ALA A 87 10.11 5.82 10.43
C ALA A 87 11.25 6.85 10.24
N ASP A 88 12.50 6.40 10.30
CA ASP A 88 13.65 7.30 10.24
C ASP A 88 13.83 7.89 8.84
N GLN A 89 14.25 9.15 8.78
CA GLN A 89 14.55 9.83 7.51
C GLN A 89 15.71 9.20 6.72
N GLN A 90 16.51 8.34 7.35
CA GLN A 90 17.52 7.55 6.64
C GLN A 90 16.91 6.43 5.79
N ASN A 91 15.71 5.95 6.15
CA ASN A 91 15.04 4.83 5.49
C ASN A 91 13.91 5.31 4.56
N ALA A 92 13.26 6.45 4.84
CA ALA A 92 12.28 7.04 3.93
C ALA A 92 12.39 8.57 3.91
N PHE A 93 12.56 9.15 2.72
CA PHE A 93 12.68 10.60 2.55
C PHE A 93 12.29 11.06 1.15
N PHE A 94 11.98 12.35 1.02
CA PHE A 94 11.80 13.02 -0.26
C PHE A 94 13.10 13.69 -0.72
N THR A 95 13.44 13.50 -1.99
CA THR A 95 14.60 14.14 -2.63
C THR A 95 14.27 15.56 -3.08
N PRO A 96 15.27 16.48 -3.18
CA PRO A 96 15.03 17.87 -3.59
C PRO A 96 14.31 18.04 -4.93
N ASP A 97 14.42 17.07 -5.83
CA ASP A 97 13.78 17.04 -7.15
C ASP A 97 12.43 16.30 -7.16
N GLY A 98 11.83 16.04 -5.99
CA GLY A 98 10.44 15.62 -5.87
C GLY A 98 10.21 14.12 -6.06
N LYS A 99 11.12 13.28 -5.60
CA LYS A 99 10.97 11.80 -5.61
C LYS A 99 10.92 11.25 -4.20
N LEU A 100 10.18 10.17 -3.99
CA LEU A 100 10.20 9.39 -2.75
C LEU A 100 11.27 8.30 -2.82
N VAL A 101 12.12 8.22 -1.80
CA VAL A 101 13.13 7.17 -1.66
C VAL A 101 12.80 6.30 -0.45
N LEU A 102 12.77 4.98 -0.66
CA LEU A 102 12.81 3.98 0.40
C LEU A 102 14.18 3.31 0.36
N ARG A 103 14.96 3.49 1.42
CA ARG A 103 16.35 3.01 1.54
C ARG A 103 16.43 1.86 2.54
N ALA A 104 16.77 0.69 2.03
CA ALA A 104 17.22 -0.43 2.85
C ALA A 104 18.72 -0.28 3.17
N ILE A 105 19.12 -0.56 4.40
CA ILE A 105 20.49 -0.39 4.91
C ILE A 105 20.95 -1.71 5.52
N ALA A 106 22.08 -2.22 5.04
CA ALA A 106 22.76 -3.37 5.60
C ALA A 106 24.05 -2.93 6.31
N HIS A 107 24.19 -3.32 7.56
CA HIS A 107 25.38 -3.12 8.39
C HIS A 107 25.71 -4.40 9.15
N ASN A 108 26.34 -5.35 8.48
CA ASN A 108 26.57 -6.71 8.94
C ASN A 108 27.44 -6.82 10.18
N ALA A 109 28.31 -5.83 10.43
CA ALA A 109 29.13 -5.74 11.63
C ALA A 109 28.32 -5.38 12.89
N SER A 110 27.10 -4.85 12.74
CA SER A 110 26.21 -4.53 13.86
C SER A 110 25.85 -5.79 14.64
N GLN A 111 26.10 -5.77 15.95
CA GLN A 111 25.62 -6.78 16.90
C GLN A 111 24.17 -6.51 17.35
N ASP A 112 23.68 -5.31 17.09
CA ASP A 112 22.28 -4.95 17.30
C ASP A 112 21.48 -5.42 16.08
N HIS A 113 20.64 -6.44 16.28
CA HIS A 113 19.80 -7.02 15.23
C HIS A 113 18.86 -6.00 14.61
N GLU A 114 18.36 -5.03 15.37
CA GLU A 114 17.45 -3.99 14.87
C GLU A 114 18.17 -2.93 14.03
N LYS A 115 19.51 -2.86 14.14
CA LYS A 115 20.35 -1.94 13.35
C LYS A 115 21.15 -2.64 12.27
N LYS A 116 21.20 -3.97 12.28
CA LYS A 116 21.92 -4.77 11.28
C LYS A 116 21.29 -4.62 9.90
N TYR A 117 19.97 -4.63 9.86
CA TYR A 117 19.17 -4.41 8.65
C TYR A 117 18.03 -3.47 8.97
N THR A 118 18.02 -2.28 8.36
CA THR A 118 16.91 -1.33 8.49
C THR A 118 16.30 -1.01 7.14
N SER A 119 15.01 -0.70 7.11
CA SER A 119 14.32 -0.31 5.89
C SER A 119 13.06 0.50 6.19
N ALA A 120 12.26 0.80 5.18
CA ALA A 120 10.94 1.40 5.31
C ALA A 120 9.85 0.50 4.72
N ARG A 121 8.68 0.49 5.37
CA ARG A 121 7.42 -0.04 4.85
C ARG A 121 6.34 1.00 5.05
N LEU A 122 5.90 1.58 3.94
CA LEU A 122 4.95 2.69 3.89
C LEU A 122 3.59 2.18 3.43
N VAL A 123 2.53 2.69 4.07
CA VAL A 123 1.13 2.47 3.68
C VAL A 123 0.52 3.83 3.36
N SER A 124 -0.11 3.99 2.19
CA SER A 124 -0.75 5.26 1.84
C SER A 124 -1.93 5.54 2.77
N ARG A 125 -2.15 6.80 3.12
CA ARG A 125 -3.40 7.21 3.80
C ARG A 125 -4.62 7.17 2.89
N GLN A 126 -4.38 7.42 1.61
CA GLN A 126 -5.40 7.34 0.57
C GLN A 126 -5.58 5.88 0.11
N THR A 127 -6.81 5.37 0.13
CA THR A 127 -7.17 4.12 -0.56
C THR A 127 -7.45 4.38 -2.04
N LEU A 128 -7.60 3.33 -2.86
CA LEU A 128 -7.95 3.52 -4.27
C LEU A 128 -9.24 4.33 -4.48
N ALA A 129 -10.17 4.27 -3.53
CA ALA A 129 -11.36 5.12 -3.36
C ALA A 129 -12.36 5.15 -4.54
N ARG A 130 -12.14 4.35 -5.58
CA ARG A 130 -13.04 4.19 -6.73
C ARG A 130 -13.21 2.73 -7.09
N ASP A 131 -14.38 2.41 -7.64
CA ASP A 131 -14.71 1.07 -8.18
C ASP A 131 -13.97 0.73 -9.46
N GLN A 132 -13.40 1.73 -10.11
CA GLN A 132 -12.63 1.57 -11.31
C GLN A 132 -11.58 2.66 -11.39
N GLY A 133 -10.45 2.32 -12.00
CA GLY A 133 -9.35 3.24 -12.20
C GLY A 133 -8.10 2.53 -12.65
N VAL A 134 -7.02 3.31 -12.69
CA VAL A 134 -5.66 2.84 -12.91
C VAL A 134 -4.75 3.46 -11.85
N LEU A 135 -3.92 2.66 -11.22
CA LEU A 135 -2.84 3.10 -10.35
C LEU A 135 -1.54 2.97 -11.13
N THR A 136 -0.77 4.04 -11.21
CA THR A 136 0.47 4.09 -12.00
C THR A 136 1.62 4.54 -11.12
N ALA A 137 2.78 3.88 -11.25
CA ALA A 137 4.02 4.28 -10.62
C ALA A 137 5.21 4.13 -11.57
N TYR A 138 6.17 5.04 -11.47
CA TYR A 138 7.47 4.94 -12.13
C TYR A 138 8.52 4.71 -11.05
N ILE A 139 9.12 3.51 -11.04
CA ILE A 139 9.97 3.05 -9.94
C ILE A 139 11.30 2.56 -10.50
N LEU A 140 12.40 3.11 -9.96
CA LEU A 140 13.73 2.53 -10.09
C LEU A 140 13.98 1.64 -8.88
N SER A 141 14.05 0.32 -9.10
CA SER A 141 14.19 -0.66 -8.02
C SER A 141 15.66 -1.04 -7.78
N PRO A 142 16.07 -1.26 -6.52
CA PRO A 142 17.38 -1.82 -6.23
C PRO A 142 17.45 -3.27 -6.71
N CYS A 143 18.54 -3.64 -7.35
CA CYS A 143 18.78 -5.00 -7.86
C CYS A 143 20.03 -5.57 -7.19
N ALA A 144 19.83 -6.37 -6.14
CA ALA A 144 20.92 -7.01 -5.41
C ALA A 144 20.48 -8.29 -4.71
N THR A 145 21.44 -9.18 -4.46
CA THR A 145 21.28 -10.39 -3.67
C THR A 145 20.64 -10.09 -2.31
N GLY A 146 19.58 -10.82 -1.95
CA GLY A 146 18.92 -10.67 -0.64
C GLY A 146 18.11 -9.37 -0.46
N ILE A 147 17.87 -8.60 -1.52
CA ILE A 147 17.01 -7.40 -1.51
C ILE A 147 15.70 -7.72 -2.22
N TRP A 148 14.57 -7.31 -1.63
CA TRP A 148 13.21 -7.55 -2.12
C TRP A 148 12.35 -6.28 -2.07
N PRO A 149 12.40 -5.41 -3.09
CA PRO A 149 11.51 -4.26 -3.20
C PRO A 149 10.11 -4.70 -3.67
N ALA A 150 9.08 -4.05 -3.12
CA ALA A 150 7.68 -4.32 -3.43
C ALA A 150 6.83 -3.04 -3.58
N PHE A 151 5.95 -3.05 -4.57
CA PHE A 151 4.85 -2.10 -4.80
C PHE A 151 3.56 -2.90 -4.99
N TRP A 152 2.63 -2.74 -4.05
CA TRP A 152 1.54 -3.69 -3.84
C TRP A 152 0.39 -3.06 -3.06
N LEU A 153 -0.68 -3.81 -2.87
CA LEU A 153 -1.94 -3.35 -2.28
C LEU A 153 -2.43 -4.33 -1.21
N LEU A 154 -2.91 -3.76 -0.10
CA LEU A 154 -3.66 -4.47 0.94
C LEU A 154 -4.92 -3.69 1.31
N PRO A 155 -5.97 -4.36 1.82
CA PRO A 155 -7.15 -3.69 2.30
C PRO A 155 -6.84 -2.78 3.49
N GLN A 156 -7.62 -1.72 3.64
CA GLN A 156 -7.54 -0.89 4.83
C GLN A 156 -7.81 -1.70 6.11
N GLU A 157 -6.94 -1.50 7.11
CA GLU A 157 -7.06 -2.16 8.42
C GLU A 157 -8.38 -1.79 9.15
N PRO A 158 -8.97 -2.73 9.92
CA PRO A 158 -8.55 -4.12 10.06
C PRO A 158 -8.96 -4.98 8.84
N PHE A 159 -8.15 -6.00 8.53
CA PHE A 159 -8.44 -7.00 7.49
C PHE A 159 -7.86 -8.37 7.91
N SER A 160 -8.34 -9.43 7.26
CA SER A 160 -7.88 -10.81 7.44
C SER A 160 -7.15 -11.29 6.19
N TRP A 161 -5.85 -11.57 6.32
CA TRP A 161 -5.06 -12.13 5.23
C TRP A 161 -5.14 -13.67 5.18
N PRO A 162 -5.19 -14.29 3.99
CA PRO A 162 -5.30 -13.67 2.67
C PRO A 162 -6.74 -13.42 2.23
N THR A 163 -7.74 -13.72 3.05
CA THR A 163 -9.16 -13.75 2.65
C THR A 163 -9.66 -12.43 2.07
N ASP A 164 -9.26 -11.30 2.65
CA ASP A 164 -9.67 -9.97 2.20
C ASP A 164 -8.90 -9.48 0.94
N GLY A 165 -7.94 -10.28 0.46
CA GLY A 165 -7.18 -10.08 -0.77
C GLY A 165 -5.86 -9.32 -0.61
N GLU A 166 -4.95 -9.56 -1.54
CA GLU A 166 -3.66 -8.87 -1.71
C GLU A 166 -3.32 -8.84 -3.20
N VAL A 167 -2.82 -7.70 -3.67
CA VAL A 167 -2.45 -7.49 -5.08
C VAL A 167 -1.02 -6.95 -5.14
N ASP A 168 -0.13 -7.74 -5.74
CA ASP A 168 1.26 -7.36 -5.91
C ASP A 168 1.48 -6.89 -7.35
N ILE A 169 1.78 -5.61 -7.48
CA ILE A 169 1.93 -4.98 -8.79
C ILE A 169 3.35 -5.21 -9.29
N ALA A 170 4.32 -4.95 -8.41
CA ALA A 170 5.73 -5.17 -8.68
C ALA A 170 6.47 -5.73 -7.48
N GLU A 171 6.96 -6.96 -7.62
CA GLU A 171 7.90 -7.58 -6.69
C GLU A 171 9.11 -8.12 -7.44
N THR A 172 10.29 -7.81 -6.93
CA THR A 172 11.53 -8.42 -7.42
C THR A 172 12.34 -8.88 -6.24
N TRP A 173 13.23 -9.84 -6.42
CA TRP A 173 14.18 -10.22 -5.38
C TRP A 173 15.51 -10.63 -5.98
N ASN A 174 16.54 -10.64 -5.13
CA ASN A 174 17.89 -11.10 -5.46
C ASN A 174 18.59 -10.40 -6.65
N GLY A 175 17.98 -9.35 -7.21
CA GLY A 175 18.43 -8.77 -8.47
C GLY A 175 18.25 -9.70 -9.67
N ASP A 176 17.26 -10.61 -9.63
CA ASP A 176 17.01 -11.59 -10.71
C ASP A 176 16.44 -10.98 -12.01
N LEU A 177 16.28 -9.65 -12.04
CA LEU A 177 15.77 -8.84 -13.14
C LEU A 177 14.42 -9.35 -13.68
N GLU A 178 13.58 -9.83 -12.77
CA GLU A 178 12.25 -10.35 -13.02
C GLU A 178 11.27 -9.75 -12.05
N ASN A 179 10.21 -9.15 -12.60
CA ASN A 179 9.04 -8.73 -11.85
C ASN A 179 8.07 -9.89 -11.68
N HIS A 180 7.58 -10.09 -10.47
CA HIS A 180 6.52 -11.02 -10.16
C HIS A 180 5.27 -10.19 -9.84
N SER A 181 4.26 -10.30 -10.69
CA SER A 181 2.93 -9.79 -10.40
C SER A 181 2.13 -10.91 -9.76
N CYS A 182 1.55 -10.64 -8.59
CA CYS A 182 0.87 -11.65 -7.80
C CYS A 182 -0.53 -11.19 -7.37
N LEU A 183 -1.39 -12.17 -7.10
CA LEU A 183 -2.71 -11.99 -6.53
C LEU A 183 -2.90 -13.08 -5.49
N HIS A 184 -3.22 -12.72 -4.24
CA HIS A 184 -3.47 -13.67 -3.15
C HIS A 184 -4.89 -13.51 -2.59
N TRP A 185 -5.54 -14.63 -2.25
CA TRP A 185 -6.89 -14.66 -1.69
C TRP A 185 -7.18 -15.96 -0.92
N GLY A 186 -8.38 -16.09 -0.36
CA GLY A 186 -8.84 -17.35 0.25
C GLY A 186 -8.17 -17.64 1.60
N PHE A 187 -7.75 -18.89 1.81
CA PHE A 187 -7.07 -19.29 3.06
C PHE A 187 -5.66 -19.82 2.81
N HIS A 188 -4.77 -19.59 3.78
CA HIS A 188 -3.36 -19.96 3.68
C HIS A 188 -3.12 -21.47 3.40
N HIS A 189 -4.06 -22.37 3.66
CA HIS A 189 -3.88 -23.81 3.41
C HIS A 189 -4.58 -24.32 2.13
N GLU A 190 -5.21 -23.44 1.35
CA GLU A 190 -6.02 -23.87 0.21
C GLU A 190 -5.24 -23.96 -1.11
N PRO A 191 -5.60 -24.92 -1.99
CA PRO A 191 -5.15 -24.90 -3.37
C PRO A 191 -5.73 -23.68 -4.09
N HIS A 192 -4.96 -23.11 -5.03
CA HIS A 192 -5.36 -21.94 -5.83
C HIS A 192 -5.59 -20.63 -5.05
N LYS A 193 -5.01 -20.48 -3.86
CA LYS A 193 -5.04 -19.24 -3.05
C LYS A 193 -4.19 -18.08 -3.59
N HIS A 194 -3.47 -18.29 -4.70
CA HIS A 194 -2.71 -17.24 -5.35
C HIS A 194 -2.50 -17.49 -6.84
N ARG A 195 -2.16 -16.42 -7.57
CA ARG A 195 -1.72 -16.43 -8.98
C ARG A 195 -0.47 -15.58 -9.08
N VAL A 196 0.53 -16.03 -9.80
CA VAL A 196 1.75 -15.25 -10.07
C VAL A 196 2.20 -15.39 -11.52
N LEU A 197 2.76 -14.31 -12.06
CA LEU A 197 3.43 -14.33 -13.35
C LEU A 197 4.73 -13.52 -13.30
N GLY A 198 5.82 -14.16 -13.71
CA GLY A 198 7.13 -13.55 -13.89
C GLY A 198 7.27 -12.82 -15.23
N THR A 199 7.81 -11.59 -15.20
CA THR A 199 8.14 -10.79 -16.38
C THR A 199 9.58 -10.31 -16.29
N LYS A 200 10.44 -10.74 -17.25
CA LYS A 200 11.83 -10.29 -17.32
C LYS A 200 11.93 -8.83 -17.74
N ILE A 201 12.73 -8.06 -17.01
CA ILE A 201 13.04 -6.65 -17.28
C ILE A 201 14.56 -6.46 -17.18
N PRO A 202 15.34 -6.80 -18.23
CA PRO A 202 16.81 -6.84 -18.16
C PRO A 202 17.50 -5.50 -17.83
N ASP A 203 16.79 -4.39 -17.99
CA ASP A 203 17.30 -3.04 -17.81
C ASP A 203 16.68 -2.30 -16.60
N MET A 204 15.93 -2.99 -15.73
CA MET A 204 15.20 -2.36 -14.61
C MET A 204 16.08 -1.62 -13.61
N GLN A 205 17.36 -1.97 -13.51
CA GLN A 205 18.35 -1.32 -12.65
C GLN A 205 18.91 -0.02 -13.24
N HIS A 206 18.65 0.26 -14.51
CA HIS A 206 19.23 1.41 -15.23
C HIS A 206 18.20 2.51 -15.53
N ARG A 207 16.91 2.26 -15.29
CA ARG A 207 15.85 3.23 -15.54
C ARG A 207 14.66 3.02 -14.60
N PRO A 208 13.84 4.05 -14.36
CA PRO A 208 12.52 3.85 -13.79
C PRO A 208 11.67 2.99 -14.73
N VAL A 209 11.09 1.93 -14.19
CA VAL A 209 10.11 1.08 -14.87
C VAL A 209 8.72 1.64 -14.59
N ARG A 210 7.88 1.69 -15.62
CA ARG A 210 6.47 2.06 -15.45
C ARG A 210 5.65 0.82 -15.11
N TYR A 211 4.98 0.86 -13.98
CA TYR A 211 3.99 -0.13 -13.56
C TYR A 211 2.60 0.51 -13.58
N ASP A 212 1.64 -0.16 -14.22
CA ASP A 212 0.23 0.21 -14.12
C ASP A 212 -0.58 -0.98 -13.59
N PHE A 213 -1.59 -0.68 -12.78
CA PHE A 213 -2.58 -1.63 -12.31
C PHE A 213 -3.97 -1.05 -12.53
N ALA A 214 -4.75 -1.66 -13.43
CA ALA A 214 -6.11 -1.22 -13.74
C ALA A 214 -7.13 -2.19 -13.15
N TRP A 215 -8.18 -1.66 -12.54
CA TRP A 215 -9.30 -2.44 -12.00
C TRP A 215 -10.64 -1.92 -12.52
N LEU A 216 -11.57 -2.83 -12.79
CA LEU A 216 -12.94 -2.55 -13.19
C LEU A 216 -13.89 -3.41 -12.35
N GLN A 217 -14.51 -2.81 -11.34
CA GLN A 217 -15.45 -3.45 -10.41
C GLN A 217 -16.78 -2.71 -10.42
N SER A 218 -17.53 -2.85 -11.51
CA SER A 218 -18.82 -2.17 -11.68
C SER A 218 -19.77 -2.48 -10.51
N GLY A 219 -20.17 -1.44 -9.77
CA GLY A 219 -21.07 -1.57 -8.62
C GLY A 219 -20.38 -1.84 -7.27
N GLY A 220 -19.05 -1.95 -7.23
CA GLY A 220 -18.29 -2.01 -5.97
C GLY A 220 -18.50 -3.27 -5.14
N GLN A 221 -19.06 -4.33 -5.74
CA GLN A 221 -19.34 -5.57 -5.04
C GLN A 221 -18.03 -6.34 -4.80
N ALA A 222 -17.79 -6.69 -3.53
CA ALA A 222 -16.67 -7.53 -3.13
C ALA A 222 -16.64 -8.83 -3.94
N GLY A 223 -15.43 -9.30 -4.27
CA GLY A 223 -15.23 -10.54 -5.03
C GLY A 223 -15.75 -10.55 -6.46
N GLN A 224 -16.02 -9.39 -7.05
CA GLN A 224 -16.45 -9.28 -8.45
C GLN A 224 -15.68 -8.18 -9.17
N GLY A 225 -15.39 -8.39 -10.45
CA GLY A 225 -14.69 -7.42 -11.30
C GLY A 225 -13.41 -7.97 -11.90
N ARG A 226 -12.69 -7.13 -12.62
CA ARG A 226 -11.54 -7.51 -13.45
C ARG A 226 -10.33 -6.64 -13.18
N MET A 227 -9.15 -7.21 -13.28
CA MET A 227 -7.87 -6.56 -13.04
C MET A 227 -6.87 -6.86 -14.15
N VAL A 228 -6.05 -5.87 -14.53
CA VAL A 228 -4.93 -6.04 -15.46
C VAL A 228 -3.70 -5.32 -14.92
N TRP A 229 -2.58 -6.02 -14.95
CA TRP A 229 -1.24 -5.53 -14.61
C TRP A 229 -0.51 -5.17 -15.90
N TYR A 230 0.25 -4.08 -15.85
CA TYR A 230 1.05 -3.62 -16.97
C TYR A 230 2.47 -3.29 -16.55
N ILE A 231 3.42 -3.59 -17.44
CA ILE A 231 4.81 -3.17 -17.33
C ILE A 231 5.18 -2.47 -18.64
N ASP A 232 5.63 -1.22 -18.53
CA ASP A 232 5.95 -0.34 -19.66
C ASP A 232 4.83 -0.29 -20.70
N GLY A 233 3.58 -0.23 -20.22
CA GLY A 233 2.36 -0.18 -21.04
C GLY A 233 1.94 -1.52 -21.67
N ARG A 234 2.70 -2.60 -21.51
CA ARG A 234 2.32 -3.92 -22.00
C ARG A 234 1.49 -4.65 -20.94
N PRO A 235 0.32 -5.22 -21.27
CA PRO A 235 -0.40 -6.05 -20.32
C PRO A 235 0.38 -7.33 -20.07
N VAL A 236 0.72 -7.59 -18.80
CA VAL A 236 1.53 -8.74 -18.41
C VAL A 236 0.72 -9.80 -17.70
N MET A 237 -0.28 -9.43 -16.92
CA MET A 237 -1.14 -10.39 -16.22
C MET A 237 -2.57 -9.85 -16.13
N LYS A 238 -3.55 -10.75 -16.12
CA LYS A 238 -4.94 -10.45 -15.75
C LYS A 238 -5.47 -11.39 -14.70
N GLY A 239 -6.52 -10.95 -14.01
CA GLY A 239 -7.28 -11.77 -13.07
C GLY A 239 -8.65 -11.18 -12.80
N ASP A 240 -9.63 -12.05 -12.57
CA ASP A 240 -10.89 -11.64 -11.94
C ASP A 240 -10.63 -11.37 -10.45
N ILE A 241 -11.41 -10.47 -9.86
CA ILE A 241 -11.36 -10.19 -8.41
C ILE A 241 -11.94 -11.43 -7.69
N PRO A 242 -11.14 -12.17 -6.90
CA PRO A 242 -11.59 -13.42 -6.30
C PRO A 242 -12.64 -13.22 -5.20
N GLU A 243 -13.52 -14.20 -5.02
CA GLU A 243 -14.47 -14.22 -3.90
C GLU A 243 -13.77 -14.01 -2.56
N GLY A 244 -14.40 -13.22 -1.66
CA GLY A 244 -13.83 -12.82 -0.37
C GLY A 244 -12.99 -11.55 -0.43
N THR A 245 -12.39 -11.23 -1.58
CA THR A 245 -11.58 -10.01 -1.75
C THR A 245 -12.41 -8.76 -1.49
N ARG A 246 -11.91 -7.86 -0.64
CA ARG A 246 -12.56 -6.58 -0.36
C ARG A 246 -12.66 -5.73 -1.63
N PRO A 247 -13.63 -4.78 -1.69
CA PRO A 247 -13.74 -3.87 -2.81
C PRO A 247 -12.41 -3.14 -3.07
N MET A 248 -12.00 -3.01 -4.33
CA MET A 248 -10.70 -2.42 -4.68
C MET A 248 -10.56 -0.98 -4.17
N ARG A 249 -11.67 -0.24 -4.09
CA ARG A 249 -11.74 1.10 -3.49
C ARG A 249 -11.21 1.16 -2.04
N ASP A 250 -11.18 0.05 -1.32
CA ASP A 250 -10.73 -0.03 0.08
C ASP A 250 -9.25 -0.39 0.20
N MET A 251 -8.57 -0.66 -0.92
CA MET A 251 -7.17 -1.05 -0.91
C MET A 251 -6.26 0.17 -0.70
N ASN A 252 -5.34 0.08 0.25
CA ASN A 252 -4.22 1.00 0.42
C ASN A 252 -3.05 0.58 -0.45
N ILE A 253 -2.21 1.55 -0.77
CA ILE A 253 -0.96 1.36 -1.51
C ILE A 253 0.16 1.09 -0.51
N LEU A 254 0.97 0.08 -0.79
CA LEU A 254 2.14 -0.26 0.00
C LEU A 254 3.41 -0.17 -0.84
N LEU A 255 4.46 0.34 -0.20
CA LEU A 255 5.80 0.43 -0.72
C LEU A 255 6.77 -0.03 0.36
N ASN A 256 7.66 -0.97 0.04
CA ASN A 256 8.73 -1.37 0.95
C ASN A 256 9.94 -1.94 0.21
N VAL A 257 11.05 -2.03 0.94
CA VAL A 257 12.22 -2.81 0.54
C VAL A 257 12.54 -3.81 1.65
N ALA A 258 12.08 -5.05 1.49
CA ALA A 258 12.43 -6.16 2.38
C ALA A 258 13.87 -6.64 2.12
N MET A 259 14.44 -7.35 3.09
CA MET A 259 15.78 -7.91 3.06
C MET A 259 15.74 -9.36 3.54
N GLY A 260 16.28 -10.28 2.75
CA GLY A 260 16.16 -11.72 2.99
C GLY A 260 14.73 -12.23 2.79
N GLY A 261 14.30 -13.13 3.67
CA GLY A 261 13.00 -13.79 3.57
C GLY A 261 12.97 -15.02 2.67
N ASN A 262 11.82 -15.71 2.70
CA ASN A 262 11.60 -17.00 2.03
C ASN A 262 11.93 -16.94 0.53
N VAL A 263 11.49 -15.89 -0.17
CA VAL A 263 11.71 -15.69 -1.61
C VAL A 263 13.20 -15.45 -1.95
N CYS A 264 13.98 -14.92 -1.00
CA CYS A 264 15.41 -14.76 -1.18
C CYS A 264 16.19 -16.08 -0.96
N GLY A 265 15.54 -17.15 -0.47
CA GLY A 265 16.16 -18.48 -0.35
C GLY A 265 17.40 -18.49 0.55
N GLY A 266 17.37 -17.74 1.66
CA GLY A 266 18.48 -17.62 2.60
C GLY A 266 19.63 -16.69 2.16
N LYS A 267 19.52 -16.06 0.98
CA LYS A 267 20.47 -15.02 0.55
C LYS A 267 20.29 -13.77 1.41
N VAL A 268 21.41 -13.13 1.75
CA VAL A 268 21.46 -11.89 2.53
C VAL A 268 22.24 -10.82 1.77
N PRO A 269 21.89 -9.53 1.94
CA PRO A 269 22.60 -8.44 1.27
C PRO A 269 23.97 -8.16 1.88
N ALA A 270 24.88 -7.65 1.05
CA ALA A 270 26.16 -7.11 1.49
C ALA A 270 25.97 -5.76 2.21
N ASP A 271 27.01 -5.25 2.87
CA ASP A 271 26.96 -3.93 3.51
C ASP A 271 26.71 -2.82 2.48
N GLY A 272 25.85 -1.87 2.84
CA GLY A 272 25.54 -0.73 2.00
C GLY A 272 24.10 -0.25 2.09
N HIS A 273 23.70 0.54 1.09
CA HIS A 273 22.37 1.09 0.96
C HIS A 273 21.75 0.68 -0.38
N TYR A 274 20.46 0.35 -0.36
CA TYR A 274 19.70 -0.13 -1.50
C TYR A 274 18.43 0.69 -1.61
N ASP A 275 18.39 1.58 -2.61
CA ASP A 275 17.34 2.58 -2.75
C ASP A 275 16.31 2.13 -3.78
N MET A 276 15.05 2.04 -3.36
CA MET A 276 13.90 2.09 -4.27
C MET A 276 13.50 3.55 -4.42
N VAL A 277 13.52 4.05 -5.65
CA VAL A 277 13.19 5.45 -5.97
C VAL A 277 11.88 5.50 -6.74
N VAL A 278 10.86 6.10 -6.14
CA VAL A 278 9.56 6.34 -6.77
C VAL A 278 9.59 7.73 -7.38
N HIS A 279 9.68 7.78 -8.71
CA HIS A 279 9.75 9.02 -9.49
C HIS A 279 8.41 9.73 -9.58
N SER A 280 7.33 8.95 -9.71
CA SER A 280 5.96 9.46 -9.70
C SER A 280 5.00 8.33 -9.36
N LEU A 281 3.90 8.67 -8.72
CA LEU A 281 2.80 7.75 -8.41
C LEU A 281 1.50 8.52 -8.54
N TYR A 282 0.47 7.95 -9.17
CA TYR A 282 -0.83 8.60 -9.30
C TYR A 282 -1.95 7.61 -9.60
N MET A 283 -3.19 8.04 -9.34
CA MET A 283 -4.39 7.29 -9.69
C MET A 283 -5.22 8.03 -10.74
N GLY A 284 -5.50 7.34 -11.84
CA GLY A 284 -6.31 7.79 -12.97
C GLY A 284 -7.70 7.13 -13.02
N SER A 285 -8.67 7.82 -13.61
CA SER A 285 -10.05 7.36 -13.78
C SER A 285 -10.20 6.26 -14.83
N GLU A 286 -9.24 6.14 -15.74
CA GLU A 286 -9.17 5.11 -16.78
C GLU A 286 -7.72 4.92 -17.29
N PRO A 287 -7.40 3.78 -17.92
CA PRO A 287 -6.09 3.56 -18.53
C PRO A 287 -5.74 4.61 -19.60
N GLU A 288 -4.47 5.04 -19.62
CA GLU A 288 -3.98 5.92 -20.67
C GLU A 288 -4.03 5.27 -22.06
N ASN A 289 -4.07 6.10 -23.11
CA ASN A 289 -4.02 5.66 -24.52
C ASN A 289 -5.15 4.70 -24.92
N GLY A 290 -6.40 5.06 -24.60
CA GLY A 290 -7.59 4.34 -25.08
C GLY A 290 -8.60 3.95 -24.01
N GLY A 291 -8.39 4.33 -22.75
CA GLY A 291 -9.37 4.21 -21.68
C GLY A 291 -9.87 2.78 -21.49
N TRP A 292 -11.17 2.64 -21.19
CA TRP A 292 -11.80 1.34 -21.00
C TRP A 292 -11.86 0.50 -22.29
N HIS A 293 -11.83 1.10 -23.48
CA HIS A 293 -11.74 0.32 -24.72
C HIS A 293 -10.40 -0.43 -24.81
N ARG A 294 -9.30 0.23 -24.45
CA ARG A 294 -7.99 -0.43 -24.33
C ARG A 294 -8.04 -1.53 -23.26
N PHE A 295 -8.62 -1.26 -22.09
CA PHE A 295 -8.77 -2.25 -21.03
C PHE A 295 -9.45 -3.53 -21.54
N GLU A 296 -10.54 -3.44 -22.31
CA GLU A 296 -11.23 -4.62 -22.85
C GLU A 296 -10.35 -5.42 -23.82
N ALA A 297 -9.62 -4.73 -24.70
CA ALA A 297 -8.71 -5.37 -25.65
C ALA A 297 -7.54 -6.06 -24.92
N ASP A 298 -6.94 -5.38 -23.95
CA ASP A 298 -5.83 -5.89 -23.15
C ASP A 298 -6.29 -7.03 -22.24
N TRP A 299 -7.49 -6.96 -21.67
CA TRP A 299 -8.12 -8.05 -20.92
C TRP A 299 -8.30 -9.30 -21.79
N ALA A 300 -8.70 -9.15 -23.06
CA ALA A 300 -8.83 -10.29 -23.97
C ALA A 300 -7.47 -10.95 -24.25
N ALA A 301 -6.40 -10.16 -24.36
CA ALA A 301 -5.07 -10.63 -24.78
C ALA A 301 -4.15 -11.08 -23.64
N ALA A 302 -4.26 -10.48 -22.45
CA ALA A 302 -3.34 -10.73 -21.34
C ALA A 302 -3.43 -12.17 -20.83
N PRO A 303 -2.30 -12.78 -20.41
CA PRO A 303 -2.31 -14.10 -19.81
C PRO A 303 -2.84 -14.05 -18.36
N GLN A 304 -3.35 -15.18 -17.87
CA GLN A 304 -3.59 -15.36 -16.43
C GLN A 304 -2.30 -15.77 -15.73
N GLY A 305 -2.19 -15.47 -14.44
CA GLY A 305 -1.10 -15.98 -13.60
C GLY A 305 -1.20 -17.48 -13.33
N ASN A 306 -0.08 -18.09 -12.95
CA ASN A 306 0.04 -19.50 -12.60
C ASN A 306 -0.18 -19.72 -11.09
N THR A 307 -0.61 -20.92 -10.67
CA THR A 307 -0.78 -21.30 -9.24
C THR A 307 0.39 -22.12 -8.75
N TYR A 308 1.59 -21.55 -8.69
CA TYR A 308 2.78 -22.34 -8.32
C TYR A 308 2.61 -23.12 -7.00
#